data_AF-T0QG97-F1
#
_entry.id   AF-T0QG97-F1
#
_cell.length_a   1.000
_cell.length_b   1.000
_cell.length_c   1.000
_cell.angle_alpha   90.00
_cell.angle_beta   90.00
_cell.angle_gamma   90.00
#
_symmetry.space_group_name_H-M   'P 1'
#
loop_
_entity.id
_entity.type
_entity.pdbx_description
1 polymer ?
#
loop_
_entity_poly.entity_id
_entity_poly.type
_entity_poly.pdbx_seq_one_letter_code
_entity_poly.pdbx_strand_id
1 'polypeptide(L)' 'MAVIKLVTQQKAKPTFSPSCPDAVRDLAFRCLDYEPENRPSAAEVVVLLKDRVRPALEYEPY' A
#
# COMPACT_ATOMS: atom_id res chain seq x y z
N MET A 1 -1.46 25.37 2.40
CA MET A 1 -1.68 23.92 2.17
C MET A 1 -0.36 23.16 2.36
N ALA A 2 -0.09 22.63 3.56
CA ALA A 2 1.20 22.01 3.87
C ALA A 2 1.33 20.57 3.34
N VAL A 3 0.23 19.81 3.34
CA VAL A 3 0.23 18.39 2.94
C VAL A 3 0.51 18.21 1.44
N ILE A 4 -0.05 19.06 0.58
CA ILE A 4 0.14 18.98 -0.88
C ILE A 4 1.61 19.18 -1.25
N LYS A 5 2.33 20.07 -0.56
CA LYS A 5 3.76 20.33 -0.84
C LYS A 5 4.64 19.12 -0.55
N LEU A 6 4.31 18.31 0.46
CA LEU A 6 5.09 17.12 0.82
C LEU A 6 4.81 15.93 -0.13
N VAL A 7 3.55 15.78 -0.54
CA VAL A 7 3.14 14.75 -1.52
C VAL A 7 3.76 15.04 -2.89
N THR A 8 3.71 16.29 -3.35
CA THR A 8 4.27 16.71 -4.66
C THR A 8 5.79 16.65 -4.71
N GLN A 9 6.47 16.83 -3.58
CA GLN A 9 7.93 16.71 -3.50
C GLN A 9 8.42 15.26 -3.41
N GLN A 10 7.53 14.27 -3.49
CA GLN A 10 7.86 12.86 -3.29
C GLN A 10 8.55 12.60 -1.93
N LYS A 11 8.14 13.34 -0.89
CA LYS A 11 8.76 13.30 0.45
C LYS A 11 7.83 12.79 1.55
N ALA A 12 6.59 12.45 1.21
CA ALA A 12 5.62 11.94 2.16
C ALA A 12 4.99 10.65 1.65
N LYS A 13 5.35 9.54 2.31
CA LYS A 13 4.53 8.34 2.41
C LYS A 13 3.92 8.33 3.83
N PRO A 14 2.70 7.80 4.01
CA PRO A 14 2.11 7.69 5.34
C PRO A 14 2.96 6.75 6.21
N THR A 15 3.00 7.04 7.51
CA THR A 15 3.52 6.09 8.48
C THR A 15 2.44 5.06 8.79
N PHE A 16 2.79 3.77 8.74
CA PHE A 16 1.88 2.69 9.13
C PHE A 16 2.03 2.36 10.60
N SER A 17 0.97 1.84 11.23
CA SER A 17 1.07 1.36 12.61
C SER A 17 2.05 0.17 12.70
N PRO A 18 2.71 -0.05 13.86
CA PRO A 18 3.55 -1.23 14.06
C PRO A 18 2.79 -2.56 13.93
N SER A 19 1.48 -2.54 14.18
CA SER A 19 0.57 -3.68 14.04
C SER A 19 0.06 -3.89 12.61
N CYS A 20 0.44 -3.03 11.65
CA CYS A 20 -0.05 -3.12 10.29
C CYS A 20 0.53 -4.38 9.61
N PRO A 21 -0.32 -5.30 9.12
CA PRO A 21 0.13 -6.50 8.44
C PRO A 21 0.98 -6.17 7.22
N ASP A 22 2.07 -6.91 7.02
CA ASP A 22 3.04 -6.66 5.96
C ASP A 22 2.40 -6.65 4.57
N ALA A 23 1.48 -7.58 4.31
CA ALA A 23 0.77 -7.65 3.03
C ALA A 23 -0.06 -6.39 2.73
N VAL A 24 -0.64 -5.75 3.75
CA VAL A 24 -1.39 -4.49 3.60
C VAL A 24 -0.43 -3.33 3.32
N ARG A 25 0.66 -3.26 4.09
CA ARG A 25 1.69 -2.22 3.95
C ARG A 25 2.35 -2.26 2.57
N ASP A 26 2.68 -3.44 2.08
CA ASP A 26 3.32 -3.62 0.78
C ASP A 26 2.41 -3.20 -0.38
N LEU A 27 1.13 -3.58 -0.34
CA LEU A 27 0.14 -3.11 -1.31
C LEU A 27 0.01 -1.58 -1.27
N ALA A 28 -0.08 -1.01 -0.08
CA ALA A 28 -0.21 0.43 0.08
C ALA A 28 1.01 1.20 -0.46
N PHE A 29 2.24 0.69 -0.27
CA PHE A 29 3.44 1.30 -0.85
C PHE A 29 3.46 1.26 -2.38
N ARG A 30 2.93 0.19 -3.00
CA ARG A 30 2.77 0.13 -4.46
C ARG A 30 1.75 1.15 -4.98
N CYS A 31 0.63 1.33 -4.28
CA CYS A 31 -0.36 2.35 -4.64
C CYS A 31 0.18 3.77 -4.50
N LEU A 32 1.10 3.99 -3.55
CA LEU A 32 1.72 5.27 -3.24
C LEU A 32 3.10 5.43 -3.89
N ASP A 33 3.36 4.70 -4.97
CA ASP A 33 4.58 4.89 -5.73
C ASP A 33 4.64 6.32 -6.29
N TYR A 34 5.84 6.88 -6.25
CA TYR A 34 6.04 8.25 -6.71
C TYR A 34 5.95 8.35 -8.23
N GLU A 35 6.35 7.30 -8.93
CA GLU A 35 6.19 7.16 -10.36
C GLU A 35 4.77 6.65 -10.66
N PRO A 36 3.92 7.42 -11.38
CA PRO A 36 2.54 7.01 -11.66
C PRO A 36 2.43 5.67 -12.38
N GLU A 37 3.42 5.34 -13.22
CA GLU A 37 3.45 4.11 -14.03
C GLU A 37 3.66 2.84 -13.18
N ASN A 38 4.26 2.98 -11.99
CA ASN A 38 4.45 1.86 -11.05
C ASN A 38 3.19 1.54 -10.23
N ARG A 39 2.20 2.44 -10.26
CA ARG A 39 0.97 2.26 -9.47
C ARG A 39 0.09 1.20 -10.14
N PRO A 40 -0.41 0.22 -9.38
CA PRO A 40 -1.35 -0.73 -9.93
C PRO A 40 -2.65 -0.03 -10.33
N SER A 41 -3.26 -0.49 -11.42
CA SER A 41 -4.64 -0.18 -11.74
C SER A 41 -5.59 -0.69 -10.65
N ALA A 42 -6.81 -0.15 -10.60
CA ALA A 42 -7.82 -0.61 -9.66
C ALA A 42 -8.12 -2.11 -9.82
N ALA A 43 -8.11 -2.63 -11.04
CA ALA A 43 -8.30 -4.05 -11.31
C ALA A 43 -7.18 -4.91 -10.71
N GLU A 44 -5.93 -4.50 -10.87
CA GLU A 44 -4.77 -5.18 -10.27
C GLU A 44 -4.82 -5.12 -8.74
N VAL A 45 -5.25 -4.00 -8.15
CA VAL A 45 -5.45 -3.89 -6.70
C VAL A 45 -6.44 -4.93 -6.20
N VAL A 46 -7.56 -5.14 -6.90
CA VAL A 46 -8.54 -6.18 -6.54
C VAL A 46 -7.92 -7.57 -6.57
N VAL A 47 -7.10 -7.87 -7.59
CA VAL A 47 -6.38 -9.16 -7.68
C VAL A 47 -5.41 -9.33 -6.50
N LEU A 48 -4.59 -8.31 -6.21
CA LEU A 48 -3.63 -8.34 -5.11
C LEU A 48 -4.31 -8.48 -3.74
N LEU A 49 -5.45 -7.83 -3.54
CA LEU A 49 -6.24 -7.98 -2.32
C LEU A 49 -6.72 -9.42 -2.13
N LYS A 50 -7.21 -10.07 -3.20
CA LYS A 50 -7.73 -11.44 -3.15
C LYS A 50 -6.65 -12.49 -2.97
N ASP A 51 -5.50 -12.30 -3.62
CA ASP A 51 -4.47 -13.34 -3.76
C ASP A 51 -3.34 -13.20 -2.75
N ARG A 52 -3.10 -12.00 -2.22
CA ARG A 52 -1.98 -11.72 -1.31
C ARG A 52 -2.45 -11.22 0.04
N VAL A 53 -3.32 -10.21 0.06
CA VAL A 53 -3.70 -9.55 1.32
C VAL A 53 -4.64 -10.42 2.14
N ARG A 54 -5.80 -10.79 1.60
CA ARG A 54 -6.80 -11.57 2.33
C ARG A 54 -6.23 -12.89 2.90
N PRO A 55 -5.50 -13.72 2.13
CA PRO A 55 -4.92 -14.95 2.68
C PRO A 55 -3.91 -14.69 3.81
N ALA A 56 -3.13 -13.60 3.73
CA ALA A 56 -2.17 -13.24 4.76
C ALA A 56 -2.83 -12.73 6.06
N LEU A 57 -4.07 -12.23 5.98
CA LEU A 57 -4.85 -11.81 7.15
C LEU A 57 -5.63 -12.98 7.78
N GLU A 58 -6.01 -13.96 6.97
CA GLU A 58 -6.72 -15.17 7.40
C GLU A 58 -5.75 -16.26 7.91
N TYR A 59 -4.44 -16.10 7.70
CA TYR A 59 -3.43 -17.03 8.20
C TYR A 59 -3.25 -16.90 9.72
N GLU A 60 -3.70 -17.91 10.48
CA GLU A 60 -3.31 -18.13 11.87
C GLU A 60 -1.99 -18.92 11.92
N PRO A 61 -0.89 -18.36 12.44
CA PRO A 61 0.31 -19.15 12.72
C PRO A 61 0.01 -20.12 13.88
N TYR A 62 0.16 -21.43 13.62
CA TYR A 62 0.11 -22.50 14.62
C TYR A 62 1.11 -22.29 15.77
#